data_AF-A0A8C9FV65-F1
#
_entry.id   AF-A0A8C9FV65-F1
#
_cell.length_a   1.000
_cell.length_b   1.000
_cell.length_c   1.000
_cell.angle_alpha   90.00
_cell.angle_beta   90.00
_cell.angle_gamma   90.00
#
_symmetry.space_group_name_H-M   'P 1'
#
loop_
_entity.id
_entity.type
_entity.pdbx_description
1 polymer ?
#
loop_
_entity_poly.entity_id
_entity_poly.type
_entity_poly.pdbx_seq_one_letter_code
_entity_poly.pdbx_strand_id
1 'polypeptide(L)'
;MESAILYGKLEEHEKALHILVHELKNFRAAEEYCIWNSENRDLQYRQRLFHMLLSVYLNPDASDCALVMAAVDLLNNHAAEFDAALVLQLVPDSWSVQLLSPFLAGAVRQSIHTKRMTQVALGLAQAENLIYKYEKVKHKGTPILLSDKKVCQVCQNPFCEPSFVRYPNGGMVHTHCAANRHLNSNVTPHSSSSSSET
;
A
#
# COMPACT_ATOMS: atom_id res chain seq x y z
N MET A 1 -7.78 35.79 -10.31
CA MET A 1 -6.94 34.85 -9.54
C MET A 1 -7.53 34.59 -8.16
N GLU A 2 -7.88 35.64 -7.41
CA GLU A 2 -8.49 35.54 -6.07
C GLU A 2 -9.81 34.73 -6.04
N SER A 3 -10.67 34.89 -7.04
CA SER A 3 -11.94 34.15 -7.15
C SER A 3 -11.76 32.64 -7.34
N ALA A 4 -10.76 32.21 -8.12
CA ALA A 4 -10.50 30.78 -8.37
C ALA A 4 -9.99 30.07 -7.09
N ILE A 5 -9.19 30.76 -6.28
CA ILE A 5 -8.72 30.26 -4.98
C ILE A 5 -9.91 30.13 -4.00
N LEU A 6 -10.83 31.09 -4.02
CA LEU A 6 -12.04 31.05 -3.20
C LEU A 6 -12.94 29.86 -3.57
N TYR A 7 -13.24 29.67 -4.87
CA TYR A 7 -14.04 28.54 -5.33
C TYR A 7 -13.36 27.18 -5.11
N GLY A 8 -12.02 27.11 -5.14
CA GLY A 8 -11.30 25.91 -4.71
C GLY A 8 -11.54 25.55 -3.25
N LYS A 9 -11.62 26.53 -2.35
CA LYS A 9 -11.97 26.30 -0.94
C LYS A 9 -13.44 25.95 -0.72
N LEU A 10 -14.31 26.31 -1.65
CA LEU A 10 -15.74 25.97 -1.63
C LEU A 10 -16.07 24.64 -2.33
N GLU A 11 -15.06 23.91 -2.80
CA GLU A 11 -15.18 22.68 -3.59
C GLU A 11 -16.01 22.85 -4.90
N GLU A 12 -16.21 24.09 -5.33
CA GLU A 12 -16.88 24.43 -6.59
C GLU A 12 -15.87 24.47 -7.75
N HIS A 13 -15.20 23.34 -7.98
CA HIS A 13 -14.10 23.23 -8.94
C HIS A 13 -14.52 23.57 -10.37
N GLU A 14 -15.73 23.19 -10.78
CA GLU A 14 -16.22 23.43 -12.13
C GLU A 14 -16.31 24.92 -12.45
N LYS A 15 -16.84 25.73 -11.51
CA LYS A 15 -16.91 27.18 -11.65
C LYS A 15 -15.53 27.81 -11.64
N ALA A 16 -14.64 27.34 -10.76
CA ALA A 16 -13.25 27.83 -10.70
C ALA A 16 -12.53 27.60 -12.04
N LEU A 17 -12.65 26.39 -12.60
CA LEU A 17 -12.05 26.03 -13.88
C LEU A 17 -12.72 26.82 -15.03
N HIS A 18 -14.03 26.99 -15.02
CA HIS A 18 -14.73 27.80 -16.01
C HIS A 18 -14.22 29.25 -16.05
N ILE A 19 -14.06 29.89 -14.89
CA ILE A 19 -13.51 31.25 -14.79
C ILE A 19 -12.07 31.31 -15.33
N LEU A 20 -11.22 30.35 -14.95
CA LEU A 20 -9.82 30.31 -15.40
C LEU A 20 -9.71 30.15 -16.93
N VAL A 21 -10.56 29.31 -17.50
CA VAL A 21 -10.53 28.94 -18.93
C VAL A 21 -11.25 29.96 -19.80
N HIS A 22 -12.50 30.28 -19.50
CA HIS A 22 -13.37 31.06 -20.39
C HIS A 22 -13.25 32.57 -20.13
N GLU A 23 -13.17 33.00 -18.86
CA GLU A 23 -13.09 34.43 -18.52
C GLU A 23 -11.65 34.95 -18.55
N LEU A 24 -10.72 34.22 -17.94
CA LEU A 24 -9.32 34.65 -17.81
C LEU A 24 -8.40 34.15 -18.93
N LYS A 25 -8.87 33.20 -19.75
CA LYS A 25 -8.10 32.56 -20.83
C LYS A 25 -6.69 32.10 -20.41
N ASN A 26 -6.56 31.65 -19.16
CA ASN A 26 -5.29 31.25 -18.58
C ASN A 26 -5.26 29.73 -18.35
N PHE A 27 -4.95 29.00 -19.42
CA PHE A 27 -4.91 27.53 -19.43
C PHE A 27 -3.87 26.96 -18.47
N ARG A 28 -2.70 27.60 -18.40
CA ARG A 28 -1.64 27.22 -17.47
C ARG A 28 -2.10 27.32 -16.01
N ALA A 29 -2.78 28.41 -15.65
CA ALA A 29 -3.31 28.56 -14.30
C ALA A 29 -4.40 27.52 -13.98
N ALA A 30 -5.18 27.08 -14.97
CA ALA A 30 -6.15 26.01 -14.80
C ALA A 30 -5.48 24.65 -14.51
N GLU A 31 -4.38 24.34 -15.19
CA GLU A 31 -3.57 23.15 -14.88
C GLU A 31 -2.92 23.24 -13.49
N GLU A 32 -2.30 24.37 -13.17
CA GLU A 32 -1.68 24.61 -11.85
C GLU A 32 -2.72 24.49 -10.73
N TYR A 33 -3.96 24.93 -10.96
CA TYR A 33 -5.07 24.75 -10.03
C TYR A 33 -5.38 23.26 -9.77
N CYS A 34 -5.47 22.45 -10.83
CA CYS A 34 -5.69 21.00 -10.70
C CYS A 34 -4.55 20.34 -9.90
N ILE A 35 -3.31 20.77 -10.15
CA ILE A 35 -2.13 20.24 -9.44
C ILE A 35 -2.17 20.62 -7.97
N TRP A 36 -2.35 21.90 -7.65
CA TRP A 36 -2.32 22.40 -6.29
C TRP A 36 -3.45 21.82 -5.43
N ASN A 37 -4.66 21.76 -5.99
CA ASN A 37 -5.82 21.25 -5.26
C ASN A 37 -5.80 19.72 -5.06
N SER A 38 -4.96 19.00 -5.80
CA SER A 38 -4.82 17.54 -5.68
C SER A 38 -3.55 17.08 -4.94
N GLU A 39 -2.65 17.98 -4.54
CA GLU A 39 -1.33 17.64 -3.96
C GLU A 39 -1.40 16.69 -2.75
N ASN A 40 -2.43 16.84 -1.92
CA ASN A 40 -2.64 16.05 -0.70
C ASN A 40 -3.86 15.13 -0.78
N ARG A 41 -4.32 14.81 -1.98
CA ARG A 41 -5.51 13.98 -2.24
C ARG A 41 -5.12 12.69 -2.95
N ASP A 42 -6.09 11.78 -3.07
CA ASP A 42 -5.88 10.54 -3.80
C ASP A 42 -5.82 10.76 -5.32
N LEU A 43 -5.34 9.73 -6.03
CA LEU A 43 -5.23 9.75 -7.49
C LEU A 43 -6.61 9.92 -8.15
N GLN A 44 -7.68 9.35 -7.58
CA GLN A 44 -9.03 9.42 -8.14
C GLN A 44 -9.56 10.86 -8.15
N TYR A 45 -9.35 11.60 -7.06
CA TYR A 45 -9.70 13.00 -6.95
C TYR A 45 -8.93 13.85 -7.94
N ARG A 46 -7.63 13.60 -8.08
CA ARG A 46 -6.78 14.28 -9.07
C ARG A 46 -7.30 14.04 -10.50
N GLN A 47 -7.52 12.78 -10.87
CA GLN A 47 -8.06 12.42 -12.18
C GLN A 47 -9.41 13.09 -12.42
N ARG A 48 -10.29 13.17 -11.42
CA ARG A 48 -11.59 13.85 -11.54
C ARG A 48 -11.44 15.34 -11.89
N LEU A 49 -10.49 16.05 -11.27
CA LEU A 49 -10.22 17.47 -11.60
C LEU A 49 -9.72 17.64 -13.04
N PHE A 50 -8.81 16.77 -13.49
CA PHE A 50 -8.31 16.81 -14.87
C PHE A 50 -9.39 16.49 -15.90
N HIS A 51 -10.28 15.52 -15.63
CA HIS A 51 -11.43 15.25 -16.49
C HIS A 51 -12.41 16.42 -16.52
N MET A 52 -12.62 17.09 -15.40
CA MET A 52 -13.46 18.30 -15.34
C MET A 52 -12.85 19.46 -16.13
N LEU A 53 -11.53 19.65 -16.06
CA LEU A 53 -10.84 20.64 -16.89
C LEU A 53 -10.97 20.31 -18.38
N LEU A 54 -10.79 19.04 -18.75
CA LEU A 54 -10.98 18.58 -20.13
C LEU A 54 -12.42 18.85 -20.61
N SER A 55 -13.44 18.56 -19.80
CA SER A 55 -14.83 18.84 -20.18
C SER A 55 -15.11 20.33 -20.35
N VAL A 56 -14.45 21.20 -19.57
CA VAL A 56 -14.55 22.66 -19.73
C VAL A 56 -13.93 23.13 -21.04
N TYR A 57 -12.85 22.49 -21.52
CA TYR A 57 -12.24 22.78 -22.82
C TYR A 57 -13.05 22.25 -24.01
N LEU A 58 -13.72 21.12 -23.86
CA LEU A 58 -14.49 20.46 -24.93
C LEU A 58 -15.92 21.01 -25.09
N ASN A 59 -16.28 22.08 -24.38
CA ASN A 59 -17.64 22.63 -24.41
C ASN A 59 -18.01 23.11 -25.84
N PRO A 60 -19.10 22.58 -26.44
CA PRO A 60 -19.46 22.80 -27.85
C PRO A 60 -19.77 24.25 -28.23
N ASP A 61 -20.12 25.10 -27.26
CA ASP A 61 -20.40 26.52 -27.51
C ASP A 61 -19.12 27.31 -27.89
N ALA A 62 -17.96 26.74 -27.62
CA ALA A 62 -16.67 27.36 -27.85
C ALA A 62 -15.94 26.66 -29.00
N SER A 63 -16.31 26.99 -30.24
CA SER A 63 -15.54 26.67 -31.45
C SER A 63 -14.24 27.48 -31.54
N ASP A 64 -13.55 27.66 -30.43
CA ASP A 64 -12.30 28.40 -30.33
C ASP A 64 -11.13 27.43 -30.56
N CYS A 65 -10.38 27.64 -31.64
CA CYS A 65 -9.18 26.87 -31.95
C CYS A 65 -8.19 26.84 -30.77
N ALA A 66 -8.16 27.88 -29.94
CA ALA A 66 -7.30 27.92 -28.76
C ALA A 66 -7.68 26.86 -27.72
N LEU A 67 -8.97 26.60 -27.51
CA LEU A 67 -9.44 25.58 -26.56
C LEU A 67 -9.18 24.16 -27.06
N VAL A 68 -9.31 23.94 -28.37
CA VAL A 68 -8.95 22.66 -28.99
C VAL A 68 -7.47 22.37 -28.78
N MET A 69 -6.59 23.35 -29.04
CA MET A 69 -5.16 23.19 -28.79
C MET A 69 -4.86 22.96 -27.30
N ALA A 70 -5.47 23.73 -26.41
CA ALA A 70 -5.29 23.56 -24.96
C ALA A 70 -5.75 22.18 -24.47
N ALA A 71 -6.85 21.64 -24.99
CA ALA A 71 -7.30 20.29 -24.67
C ALA A 71 -6.34 19.20 -25.17
N VAL A 72 -5.83 19.34 -26.39
CA VAL A 72 -4.84 18.41 -26.95
C VAL A 72 -3.54 18.46 -26.15
N ASP A 73 -3.07 19.66 -25.80
CA ASP A 73 -1.87 19.85 -24.99
C ASP A 73 -2.05 19.27 -23.58
N LEU A 74 -3.22 19.48 -22.95
CA LEU A 74 -3.57 18.90 -21.66
C LEU A 74 -3.48 17.37 -21.69
N LEU A 75 -4.08 16.74 -22.71
CA LEU A 75 -4.04 15.27 -22.88
C LEU A 75 -2.59 14.78 -23.07
N ASN A 76 -1.81 15.45 -23.91
CA ASN A 76 -0.45 15.03 -24.22
C ASN A 76 0.51 15.18 -23.03
N ASN A 77 0.38 16.28 -22.27
CA ASN A 77 1.28 16.59 -21.16
C ASN A 77 0.94 15.82 -19.88
N HIS A 78 -0.34 15.47 -19.68
CA HIS A 78 -0.82 14.84 -18.46
C HIS A 78 -1.50 13.49 -18.72
N ALA A 79 -1.01 12.71 -19.69
CA ALA A 79 -1.63 11.45 -20.12
C ALA A 79 -1.88 10.44 -18.97
N ALA A 80 -1.06 10.46 -17.91
CA ALA A 80 -1.21 9.58 -16.75
C ALA A 80 -2.40 9.96 -15.83
N GLU A 81 -2.92 11.17 -15.96
CA GLU A 81 -4.06 11.70 -15.19
C GLU A 81 -5.42 11.36 -15.82
N PHE A 82 -5.42 10.67 -16.96
CA PHE A 82 -6.62 10.34 -17.71
C PHE A 82 -6.86 8.84 -17.83
N ASP A 83 -8.13 8.45 -17.77
CA ASP A 83 -8.56 7.16 -18.29
C ASP A 83 -8.78 7.31 -19.80
N ALA A 84 -7.92 6.67 -20.59
CA ALA A 84 -7.98 6.74 -22.05
C ALA A 84 -9.35 6.29 -22.61
N ALA A 85 -10.02 5.34 -21.96
CA ALA A 85 -11.33 4.87 -22.42
C ALA A 85 -12.43 5.91 -22.18
N LEU A 86 -12.35 6.66 -21.06
CA LEU A 86 -13.27 7.77 -20.78
C LEU A 86 -13.00 8.96 -21.69
N VAL A 87 -11.73 9.31 -21.90
CA VAL A 87 -11.36 10.40 -22.82
C VAL A 87 -11.90 10.15 -24.23
N LEU A 88 -11.78 8.92 -24.74
CA LEU A 88 -12.30 8.57 -26.07
C LEU A 88 -13.83 8.69 -26.19
N GLN A 89 -14.57 8.65 -25.07
CA GLN A 89 -16.02 8.89 -25.05
C GLN A 89 -16.39 10.38 -24.95
N LEU A 90 -15.46 11.21 -24.47
CA LEU A 90 -15.67 12.64 -24.25
C LEU A 90 -15.22 13.50 -25.44
N VAL A 91 -14.17 13.06 -26.15
CA VAL A 91 -13.60 13.83 -27.27
C VAL A 91 -14.57 13.86 -28.45
N PRO A 92 -14.71 15.00 -29.15
CA PRO A 92 -15.58 15.10 -30.33
C PRO A 92 -15.19 14.12 -31.45
N ASP A 93 -16.19 13.54 -32.12
CA ASP A 93 -16.01 12.64 -33.28
C ASP A 93 -15.30 13.31 -34.47
N SER A 94 -15.26 14.65 -34.50
CA SER A 94 -14.55 15.43 -35.53
C SER A 94 -13.03 15.36 -35.39
N TRP A 95 -12.51 14.93 -34.25
CA TRP A 95 -11.07 14.85 -34.01
C TRP A 95 -10.47 13.60 -34.67
N SER A 96 -9.39 13.80 -35.42
CA SER A 96 -8.69 12.68 -36.04
C SER A 96 -7.90 11.86 -35.01
N VAL A 97 -7.78 10.55 -35.23
CA VAL A 97 -6.92 9.68 -34.41
C VAL A 97 -5.46 10.15 -34.42
N GLN A 98 -5.00 10.77 -35.52
CA GLN A 98 -3.65 11.31 -35.61
C GLN A 98 -3.39 12.39 -34.56
N LEU A 99 -4.38 13.24 -34.29
CA LEU A 99 -4.32 14.30 -33.27
C LEU A 99 -4.15 13.72 -31.87
N LEU A 100 -4.83 12.59 -31.60
CA LEU A 100 -4.78 11.88 -30.31
C LEU A 100 -3.60 10.91 -30.18
N SER A 101 -2.84 10.67 -31.25
CA SER A 101 -1.79 9.64 -31.26
C SER A 101 -0.73 9.81 -30.17
N PRO A 102 -0.25 11.02 -29.81
CA PRO A 102 0.76 11.16 -28.76
C PRO A 102 0.18 10.80 -27.39
N PHE A 103 -1.03 11.28 -27.08
CA PHE A 103 -1.79 10.92 -25.88
C PHE A 103 -2.01 9.41 -25.78
N LEU A 104 -2.57 8.78 -26.82
CA LEU A 104 -2.88 7.35 -26.82
C LEU A 104 -1.60 6.51 -26.65
N ALA A 105 -0.52 6.89 -27.34
CA ALA A 105 0.77 6.22 -27.18
C ALA A 105 1.31 6.40 -25.75
N GLY A 106 1.15 7.59 -25.15
CA GLY A 106 1.49 7.85 -23.75
C GLY A 106 0.70 6.97 -22.78
N ALA A 107 -0.62 6.96 -22.90
CA ALA A 107 -1.51 6.18 -22.04
C ALA A 107 -1.24 4.66 -22.12
N VAL A 108 -1.05 4.12 -23.32
CA VAL A 108 -0.70 2.70 -23.50
C VAL A 108 0.65 2.37 -22.90
N ARG A 109 1.68 3.21 -23.12
CA ARG A 109 3.00 3.00 -22.51
C ARG A 109 2.91 3.01 -20.98
N GLN A 110 2.16 3.95 -20.40
CA GLN A 110 1.97 4.03 -18.96
C GLN A 110 1.24 2.80 -18.41
N SER A 111 0.17 2.34 -19.06
CA SER A 111 -0.56 1.14 -18.66
C SER A 111 0.35 -0.11 -18.66
N ILE A 112 1.15 -0.28 -19.71
CA ILE A 112 2.12 -1.38 -19.81
C ILE A 112 3.20 -1.26 -18.73
N HIS A 113 3.72 -0.04 -18.49
CA HIS A 113 4.73 0.21 -17.47
C HIS A 113 4.20 -0.15 -16.08
N THR A 114 3.03 0.38 -15.70
CA THR A 114 2.38 0.07 -14.43
C THR A 114 2.20 -1.44 -14.25
N LYS A 115 1.64 -2.14 -15.25
CA LYS A 115 1.48 -3.60 -15.20
C LYS A 115 2.79 -4.32 -14.93
N ARG A 116 3.85 -3.97 -15.66
CA ARG A 116 5.18 -4.60 -15.52
C ARG A 116 5.76 -4.32 -14.14
N MET A 117 5.69 -3.08 -13.65
CA MET A 117 6.20 -2.73 -12.32
C MET A 117 5.43 -3.41 -11.21
N THR A 118 4.10 -3.51 -11.32
CA THR A 118 3.28 -4.27 -10.37
C THR A 118 3.68 -5.75 -10.33
N GLN A 119 3.96 -6.36 -11.49
CA GLN A 119 4.43 -7.76 -11.55
C GLN A 119 5.80 -7.93 -10.88
N VAL A 120 6.73 -6.98 -11.08
CA VAL A 120 8.03 -6.99 -10.41
C VAL A 120 7.86 -6.88 -8.90
N ALA A 121 7.08 -5.90 -8.42
CA ALA A 121 6.81 -5.71 -7.00
C ALA A 121 6.16 -6.95 -6.36
N LEU A 122 5.21 -7.58 -7.05
CA LEU A 122 4.59 -8.82 -6.61
C LEU A 122 5.62 -9.95 -6.49
N GLY A 123 6.48 -10.13 -7.50
CA GLY A 123 7.54 -11.14 -7.48
C GLY A 123 8.51 -10.96 -6.32
N LEU A 124 8.93 -9.72 -6.05
CA LEU A 124 9.78 -9.38 -4.91
C LEU A 124 9.09 -9.71 -3.57
N ALA A 125 7.86 -9.26 -3.38
CA ALA A 125 7.09 -9.53 -2.17
C ALA A 125 6.89 -11.04 -1.94
N GLN A 126 6.68 -11.82 -3.01
CA GLN A 126 6.58 -13.28 -2.92
C GLN A 126 7.91 -13.93 -2.51
N ALA A 127 9.03 -13.48 -3.06
CA ALA A 127 10.36 -13.98 -2.70
C ALA A 127 10.72 -13.67 -1.23
N GLU A 128 10.48 -12.44 -0.79
CA GLU A 128 10.68 -12.03 0.62
C GLU A 128 9.81 -12.86 1.57
N ASN A 129 8.52 -13.06 1.22
CA ASN A 129 7.61 -13.87 2.00
C ASN A 129 8.09 -15.33 2.12
N LEU A 130 8.65 -15.89 1.04
CA LEU A 130 9.21 -17.24 1.03
C LEU A 130 10.43 -17.35 1.95
N ILE A 131 11.36 -16.38 1.89
CA ILE A 131 12.54 -16.32 2.76
C ILE A 131 12.10 -16.24 4.23
N TYR A 132 11.18 -15.31 4.56
CA TYR A 132 10.66 -15.17 5.91
C TYR A 132 9.99 -16.44 6.42
N LYS A 133 9.18 -17.11 5.58
CA LYS A 133 8.56 -18.40 5.92
C LYS A 133 9.60 -19.48 6.20
N TYR A 134 10.64 -19.58 5.38
CA TYR A 134 11.73 -20.52 5.57
C TYR A 134 12.46 -20.26 6.90
N GLU A 135 12.82 -19.01 7.19
CA GLU A 135 13.45 -18.64 8.45
C GLU A 135 12.56 -18.93 9.65
N LYS A 136 11.25 -18.65 9.55
CA LYS A 136 10.28 -18.96 10.59
C LYS A 136 10.22 -20.46 10.87
N VAL A 137 10.28 -21.31 9.84
CA VAL A 137 10.33 -22.77 10.01
C VAL A 137 11.66 -23.21 10.62
N LYS A 138 12.79 -22.64 10.18
CA LYS A 138 14.12 -22.94 10.71
C LYS A 138 14.24 -22.66 12.21
N HIS A 139 13.60 -21.58 12.69
CA HIS A 139 13.59 -21.22 14.12
C HIS A 139 12.46 -21.87 14.92
N LYS A 140 11.46 -22.45 14.26
CA LYS A 140 10.49 -23.31 14.96
C LYS A 140 11.21 -24.58 15.37
N GLY A 141 11.29 -24.81 16.68
CA GLY A 141 11.77 -26.09 17.21
C GLY A 141 10.93 -27.25 16.69
N THR A 142 11.50 -28.46 16.73
CA THR A 142 10.76 -29.68 16.40
C THR A 142 9.49 -29.79 17.25
N PRO A 143 8.36 -30.20 16.67
CA PRO A 143 7.15 -30.48 17.44
C PRO A 143 7.45 -31.58 18.46
N ILE A 144 6.85 -31.46 19.63
CA ILE A 144 7.14 -32.32 20.77
C ILE A 144 5.85 -32.98 21.20
N LEU A 145 5.89 -34.29 21.33
CA LEU A 145 4.81 -35.05 21.89
C LEU A 145 4.96 -35.11 23.41
N LEU A 146 3.95 -34.59 24.12
CA LEU A 146 3.79 -34.83 25.55
C LEU A 146 3.10 -36.19 25.71
N SER A 147 3.86 -37.19 26.12
CA SER A 147 3.32 -38.51 26.46
C SER A 147 2.96 -38.54 27.95
N ASP A 148 1.95 -39.33 28.32
CA ASP A 148 1.46 -39.51 29.70
C ASP A 148 2.54 -39.96 30.70
N LYS A 149 3.68 -40.48 30.20
CA LYS A 149 4.84 -40.90 31.00
C LYS A 149 5.80 -39.76 31.35
N LYS A 150 5.62 -38.57 30.77
CA LYS A 150 6.49 -37.41 31.00
C LYS A 150 6.05 -36.69 32.28
N VAL A 151 7.01 -36.37 33.14
CA VAL A 151 6.79 -35.63 34.40
C VAL A 151 7.58 -34.33 34.43
N CYS A 152 7.14 -33.38 35.26
CA CYS A 152 7.85 -32.12 35.46
C CYS A 152 9.20 -32.35 36.19
N GLN A 153 10.30 -31.83 35.65
CA GLN A 153 11.63 -31.98 36.28
C GLN A 153 11.81 -31.27 37.63
N VAL A 154 10.89 -30.40 38.03
CA VAL A 154 10.97 -29.63 39.29
C VAL A 154 10.14 -30.31 40.38
N CYS A 155 8.86 -30.57 40.12
CA CYS A 155 7.95 -31.14 41.12
C CYS A 155 7.67 -32.64 40.95
N GLN A 156 8.19 -33.27 39.89
CA GLN A 156 8.04 -34.70 39.56
C GLN A 156 6.59 -35.18 39.33
N ASN A 157 5.62 -34.28 39.29
CA ASN A 157 4.22 -34.61 38.97
C ASN A 157 4.00 -34.73 37.45
N PRO A 158 3.07 -35.60 37.01
CA PRO A 158 2.65 -35.69 35.60
C PRO A 158 1.93 -34.41 35.15
N PHE A 159 1.94 -34.17 33.85
CA PHE A 159 1.24 -33.03 33.24
C PHE A 159 -0.23 -33.39 32.99
N CYS A 160 -1.15 -32.73 33.69
CA CYS A 160 -2.59 -32.92 33.48
C CYS A 160 -3.15 -32.10 32.30
N GLU A 161 -2.46 -31.02 31.94
CA GLU A 161 -2.85 -30.12 30.85
C GLU A 161 -1.68 -29.95 29.87
N PRO A 162 -1.94 -29.66 28.59
CA PRO A 162 -0.89 -29.47 27.58
C PRO A 162 -0.11 -28.14 27.74
N SER A 163 -0.14 -27.51 28.92
CA SER A 163 0.63 -26.30 29.22
C SER A 163 1.94 -26.65 29.93
N PHE A 164 3.06 -26.43 29.26
CA PHE A 164 4.39 -26.73 29.79
C PHE A 164 5.45 -25.82 29.16
N VAL A 165 6.59 -25.70 29.83
CA VAL A 165 7.78 -25.00 29.37
C VAL A 165 8.87 -26.03 29.11
N ARG A 166 9.57 -25.90 27.98
CA ARG A 166 10.74 -26.71 27.65
C ARG A 166 12.01 -25.89 27.72
N TYR A 167 12.97 -26.35 28.50
CA TYR A 167 14.31 -25.77 28.55
C TYR A 167 15.16 -26.22 27.35
N PRO A 168 16.22 -25.46 27.00
CA PRO A 168 17.12 -25.82 25.89
C PRO A 168 17.77 -27.21 26.03
N ASN A 169 17.96 -27.69 27.25
CA ASN A 169 18.46 -29.04 27.55
C ASN A 169 17.45 -30.17 27.29
N GLY A 170 16.24 -29.85 26.81
CA GLY A 170 15.17 -30.80 26.55
C GLY A 170 14.27 -31.12 27.74
N GLY A 171 14.56 -30.56 28.91
CA GLY A 171 13.78 -30.71 30.13
C GLY A 171 12.41 -30.04 30.06
N MET A 172 11.36 -30.69 30.57
CA MET A 172 10.00 -30.14 30.60
C MET A 172 9.57 -29.83 32.03
N VAL A 173 8.95 -28.67 32.21
CA VAL A 173 8.46 -28.21 33.50
C VAL A 173 7.09 -27.57 33.35
N HIS A 174 6.30 -27.56 34.43
CA HIS A 174 5.07 -26.77 34.44
C HIS A 174 5.39 -25.28 34.27
N THR A 175 4.44 -24.54 33.71
CA THR A 175 4.49 -23.07 33.59
C THR A 175 4.76 -22.41 34.95
N HIS A 176 4.07 -22.85 36.01
CA HIS A 176 4.27 -22.36 37.38
C HIS A 176 5.62 -22.77 37.98
N CYS A 177 6.10 -24.00 37.71
CA CYS A 177 7.43 -24.45 38.15
C CYS A 177 8.56 -23.66 37.49
N ALA A 178 8.39 -23.25 36.22
CA ALA A 178 9.33 -22.38 35.53
C ALA A 178 9.35 -20.98 36.14
N ALA A 179 8.18 -20.41 36.42
CA ALA A 179 8.05 -19.08 37.01
C ALA A 179 8.62 -19.00 38.44
N ASN A 180 8.35 -20.02 39.27
CA ASN A 180 8.81 -20.05 40.67
C ASN A 180 10.30 -20.44 40.83
N ARG A 181 11.00 -20.81 39.75
CA ARG A 181 12.43 -21.15 39.81
C ARG A 181 13.33 -19.94 40.05
N HIS A 182 12.86 -18.73 39.74
CA HIS A 182 13.54 -17.48 40.08
C HIS A 182 13.45 -17.11 41.56
N LEU A 183 12.58 -17.77 42.33
CA LEU A 183 12.41 -17.53 43.78
C LEU A 183 13.15 -18.58 44.63
N ASN A 184 13.45 -19.75 44.08
CA ASN A 184 14.02 -20.89 44.81
C ASN A 184 15.49 -21.22 44.47
N SER A 185 16.25 -20.28 43.90
CA SER A 185 17.71 -20.43 43.72
C SER A 185 18.51 -20.39 45.04
N ASN A 186 17.85 -20.30 46.20
CA ASN A 186 18.47 -20.36 47.53
C ASN A 186 18.34 -21.73 48.22
N VAL A 187 18.32 -22.83 47.46
CA VAL A 187 18.65 -24.14 48.05
C VAL A 187 19.92 -24.63 47.38
N THR A 188 21.02 -24.33 48.08
CA THR A 188 22.38 -24.75 47.78
C THR A 188 22.50 -26.26 47.62
N PRO A 189 23.52 -26.72 46.86
CA PRO A 189 23.87 -28.12 46.78
C PRO A 189 24.53 -28.54 48.09
N HIS A 190 24.07 -29.62 48.70
CA HIS A 190 24.87 -30.36 49.67
C HIS A 190 25.09 -31.79 49.19
N SER A 191 26.24 -31.97 48.55
CA SER A 191 27.13 -33.12 48.62
C SER A 191 27.31 -33.56 50.09
N SER A 192 27.61 -34.81 50.48
CA SER A 192 28.31 -35.93 49.85
C SER A 192 28.40 -37.09 50.87
N SER A 193 28.57 -38.33 50.37
CA SER A 193 29.41 -39.44 50.90
C SER A 193 29.18 -39.95 52.34
N SER A 194 28.80 -41.22 52.57
CA SER A 194 29.61 -42.47 52.70
C SER A 194 29.30 -43.04 54.11
N SER A 195 29.16 -44.33 54.44
CA SER A 195 30.04 -45.49 54.24
C SER A 195 29.38 -46.78 54.78
N SER A 196 29.66 -47.92 54.13
CA SER A 196 29.96 -49.28 54.64
C SER A 196 28.99 -50.17 55.46
N GLU A 197 29.13 -51.49 55.18
CA GLU A 197 28.76 -52.70 55.96
C GLU A 197 27.26 -53.06 56.00
N THR A 198 26.81 -54.25 55.59
CA THR A 198 27.34 -55.63 55.59
C THR A 198 26.83 -56.42 54.39
#